data_AF-A0A1X1QSI6-F1
#
_entry.id   AF-A0A1X1QSI6-F1
#
_cell.length_a   1.000
_cell.length_b   1.000
_cell.length_c   1.000
_cell.angle_alpha   90.00
_cell.angle_beta   90.00
_cell.angle_gamma   90.00
#
_symmetry.space_group_name_H-M   'P 1'
#
loop_
_entity.id
_entity.type
_entity.pdbx_description
1 polymer ?
#
loop_
_entity_poly.entity_id
_entity_poly.type
_entity_poly.pdbx_seq_one_letter_code
_entity_poly.pdbx_strand_id
1 'polypeptide(L)'
;MLTYEDCVDLCDLTDEEVEAIAEHEHIPRMVALELGNYLLGKKDGVPAIKDIIMDDIYRAQNQGDVAKTAKLKLVFQHFVSNHLCNEG
;
A
#
# COMPACT_ATOMS: atom_id res chain seq x y z
N MET A 1 13.90 -10.88 19.57
CA MET A 1 12.77 -9.94 19.66
C MET A 1 12.41 -9.60 18.23
N LEU A 2 11.14 -9.68 17.86
CA LEU A 2 10.68 -9.42 16.50
C LEU A 2 10.84 -7.92 16.19
N THR A 3 11.40 -7.57 15.03
CA THR A 3 11.46 -6.18 14.54
C THR A 3 10.32 -5.88 13.58
N TYR A 4 10.20 -4.62 13.15
CA TYR A 4 9.21 -4.24 12.14
C TYR A 4 9.56 -4.84 10.77
N GLU A 5 10.85 -4.89 10.43
CA GLU A 5 11.35 -5.52 9.20
C GLU A 5 10.99 -7.01 9.17
N ASP A 6 11.15 -7.71 10.30
CA ASP A 6 10.69 -9.10 10.42
C ASP A 6 9.18 -9.24 10.14
N CYS A 7 8.36 -8.23 10.50
CA CYS A 7 6.92 -8.25 10.22
C CYS A 7 6.60 -7.96 8.75
N VAL A 8 7.34 -7.04 8.11
CA VAL A 8 7.19 -6.73 6.68
C VAL A 8 7.55 -7.96 5.86
N ASP A 9 8.66 -8.62 6.18
CA ASP A 9 9.12 -9.84 5.49
C ASP A 9 8.14 -11.03 5.62
N LEU A 10 7.24 -10.99 6.61
CA LEU A 10 6.23 -12.02 6.86
C LEU A 10 4.84 -11.66 6.30
N CYS A 11 4.63 -10.42 5.85
CA CYS A 11 3.39 -10.01 5.21
C CYS A 11 3.55 -9.96 3.70
N ASP A 12 2.44 -10.09 2.96
CA ASP A 12 2.45 -10.03 1.50
C ASP A 12 2.47 -8.57 0.98
N LEU A 13 3.16 -7.65 1.68
CA LEU A 13 3.27 -6.23 1.31
C LEU A 13 4.71 -5.75 1.44
N THR A 14 5.11 -4.78 0.63
CA THR A 14 6.38 -4.08 0.81
C THR A 14 6.28 -2.94 1.81
N ASP A 15 7.44 -2.47 2.27
CA ASP A 15 7.49 -1.33 3.19
C ASP A 15 6.85 -0.06 2.60
N GLU A 16 7.02 0.17 1.30
CA GLU A 16 6.42 1.31 0.61
C GLU A 16 4.91 1.19 0.45
N GLU A 17 4.38 -0.03 0.30
CA GLU A 17 2.94 -0.28 0.28
C GLU A 17 2.33 -0.07 1.67
N VAL A 18 3.00 -0.54 2.72
CA VAL A 18 2.61 -0.27 4.11
C VAL A 18 2.64 1.23 4.41
N GLU A 19 3.67 1.95 3.98
CA GLU A 19 3.76 3.41 4.15
C GLU A 19 2.61 4.12 3.42
N ALA A 20 2.25 3.68 2.21
CA ALA A 20 1.13 4.28 1.47
C ALA A 20 -0.21 4.12 2.23
N ILE A 21 -0.46 2.94 2.82
CA ILE A 21 -1.65 2.71 3.66
C ILE A 21 -1.59 3.57 4.93
N ALA A 22 -0.43 3.62 5.59
CA ALA A 22 -0.24 4.39 6.82
C ALA A 22 -0.48 5.89 6.61
N GLU A 23 0.07 6.44 5.54
CA GLU A 23 -0.09 7.85 5.16
C GLU A 23 -1.56 8.18 4.87
N HIS A 24 -2.25 7.33 4.10
CA HIS A 24 -3.64 7.56 3.69
C HIS A 24 -4.64 7.47 4.85
N GLU A 25 -4.51 6.43 5.68
CA GLU A 25 -5.42 6.15 6.80
C GLU A 25 -5.03 6.94 8.07
N HIS A 26 -3.90 7.63 8.06
CA HIS A 26 -3.35 8.38 9.19
C HIS A 26 -3.15 7.51 10.45
N ILE A 27 -2.59 6.31 10.25
CA ILE A 27 -2.34 5.32 11.31
C ILE A 27 -0.85 4.98 11.40
N PRO A 28 -0.37 4.46 12.55
CA PRO A 28 1.02 3.99 12.66
C PRO A 28 1.30 2.85 11.67
N ARG A 29 2.53 2.79 11.15
CA ARG A 29 2.96 1.78 10.16
C ARG A 29 2.68 0.34 10.58
N MET A 30 2.90 -0.01 11.85
CA MET A 30 2.59 -1.36 12.35
C MET A 30 1.10 -1.71 12.23
N VAL A 31 0.22 -0.72 12.42
CA VAL A 31 -1.24 -0.89 12.27
C VAL A 31 -1.61 -0.96 10.78
N ALA A 32 -0.97 -0.15 9.94
CA ALA A 32 -1.15 -0.21 8.49
C ALA A 32 -0.71 -1.56 7.90
N LEU A 33 0.39 -2.12 8.40
CA LEU A 33 0.87 -3.45 8.03
C LEU A 33 -0.18 -4.52 8.35
N GLU A 34 -0.70 -4.51 9.57
CA GLU A 34 -1.75 -5.43 9.99
C GLU A 34 -3.03 -5.27 9.14
N LEU A 35 -3.46 -4.02 8.91
CA LEU A 35 -4.62 -3.70 8.09
C LEU A 35 -4.45 -4.21 6.65
N GLY A 36 -3.32 -3.90 6.02
CA GLY A 36 -3.02 -4.31 4.66
C GLY A 36 -2.98 -5.82 4.52
N ASN A 37 -2.27 -6.52 5.42
CA ASN A 37 -2.23 -7.97 5.45
C ASN A 37 -3.62 -8.60 5.66
N TYR A 38 -4.44 -8.00 6.53
CA TYR A 38 -5.84 -8.42 6.72
C TYR A 38 -6.68 -8.23 5.45
N LEU A 39 -6.53 -7.10 4.76
CA LEU A 39 -7.24 -6.80 3.52
C LEU A 39 -6.87 -7.78 2.41
N LEU A 40 -5.60 -8.13 2.23
CA LEU A 40 -5.18 -9.11 1.21
C LEU A 40 -5.89 -10.47 1.34
N GLY A 41 -6.32 -10.85 2.55
CA GLY A 41 -7.13 -12.05 2.78
C GLY A 41 -8.64 -11.91 2.48
N LYS A 42 -9.10 -10.75 1.98
CA LYS A 42 -10.51 -10.47 1.65
C LYS A 42 -10.71 -10.38 0.15
N LYS A 43 -11.87 -10.86 -0.29
CA LYS A 43 -12.31 -10.80 -1.70
C LYS A 43 -12.18 -9.39 -2.32
N ASP A 44 -12.47 -8.34 -1.55
CA ASP A 44 -12.45 -6.96 -2.05
C ASP A 44 -11.25 -6.16 -1.51
N GLY A 45 -10.28 -6.81 -0.88
CA GLY A 45 -9.17 -6.10 -0.22
C GLY A 45 -8.08 -5.61 -1.16
N VAL A 46 -7.74 -6.37 -2.21
CA VAL A 46 -6.84 -5.88 -3.28
C VAL A 46 -7.44 -4.63 -3.97
N PRO A 47 -8.73 -4.62 -4.37
CA PRO A 47 -9.39 -3.40 -4.80
C PRO A 47 -9.31 -2.24 -3.79
N ALA A 48 -9.51 -2.50 -2.50
CA ALA A 48 -9.47 -1.47 -1.46
C ALA A 48 -8.07 -0.83 -1.33
N ILE A 49 -7.00 -1.62 -1.27
CA ILE A 49 -5.62 -1.10 -1.20
C ILE A 49 -5.25 -0.35 -2.50
N LYS A 50 -5.71 -0.85 -3.64
CA LYS A 50 -5.53 -0.17 -4.93
C LYS A 50 -6.17 1.23 -4.91
N ASP A 51 -7.38 1.35 -4.38
CA ASP A 51 -8.10 2.63 -4.30
C ASP A 51 -7.40 3.61 -3.33
N ILE A 52 -6.87 3.12 -2.20
CA ILE A 52 -6.02 3.90 -1.27
C ILE A 52 -4.85 4.56 -2.01
N ILE A 53 -4.07 3.77 -2.76
CA ILE A 53 -2.88 4.27 -3.47
C ILE A 53 -3.30 5.24 -4.59
N MET A 54 -4.39 4.95 -5.31
CA MET A 54 -4.90 5.82 -6.37
C MET A 54 -5.36 7.18 -5.84
N ASP A 55 -6.09 7.21 -4.73
CA ASP A 55 -6.55 8.45 -4.12
C ASP A 55 -5.38 9.35 -3.73
N ASP A 56 -4.30 8.78 -3.20
CA ASP A 56 -3.11 9.55 -2.85
C ASP A 56 -2.33 10.04 -4.08
N ILE A 57 -2.32 9.28 -5.18
CA ILE A 57 -1.80 9.77 -6.47
C ILE A 57 -2.61 10.99 -6.92
N TYR A 58 -3.95 10.92 -6.88
CA TYR A 58 -4.79 12.05 -7.29
C TYR A 58 -4.59 13.27 -6.39
N ARG A 59 -4.48 13.08 -5.07
CA ARG A 59 -4.19 14.16 -4.11
C ARG A 59 -2.84 14.81 -4.39
N ALA A 60 -1.78 14.01 -4.59
CA ALA A 60 -0.45 14.52 -4.89
C ALA A 60 -0.40 15.28 -6.23
N GLN A 61 -1.10 14.78 -7.25
CA GLN A 61 -1.22 15.45 -8.54
C GLN A 61 -1.93 16.81 -8.42
N ASN A 62 -3.04 16.87 -7.68
CA ASN A 62 -3.80 18.11 -7.46
C ASN A 62 -3.01 19.16 -6.68
N GLN A 63 -2.07 18.73 -5.83
CA GLN A 63 -1.17 19.60 -5.08
C GLN A 63 0.08 20.01 -5.89
N GLY A 64 0.29 19.43 -7.08
CA GLY A 64 1.49 19.67 -7.88
C GLY A 64 2.75 18.98 -7.33
N ASP A 65 2.61 18.02 -6.40
CA ASP A 65 3.73 17.28 -5.85
C ASP A 65 4.18 16.16 -6.81
N VAL A 66 5.05 16.54 -7.74
CA VAL A 66 5.59 15.65 -8.78
C VAL A 66 6.38 14.49 -8.16
N ALA A 67 7.12 14.74 -7.07
CA ALA A 67 7.97 13.74 -6.44
C ALA A 67 7.12 12.65 -5.77
N LYS A 68 6.14 13.05 -4.95
CA LYS A 68 5.20 12.11 -4.30
C LYS A 68 4.37 11.36 -5.34
N THR A 69 3.91 12.05 -6.38
CA THR A 69 3.19 11.41 -7.50
C THR A 69 4.02 10.32 -8.15
N ALA A 70 5.30 10.57 -8.45
CA ALA A 70 6.18 9.58 -9.08
C ALA A 70 6.42 8.39 -8.16
N LYS A 71 6.69 8.62 -6.86
CA LYS A 71 6.85 7.57 -5.86
C LYS A 71 5.61 6.67 -5.80
N LEU A 72 4.43 7.25 -5.61
CA LEU A 72 3.19 6.49 -5.47
C LEU A 72 2.82 5.71 -6.74
N LYS A 73 3.15 6.23 -7.93
CA LYS A 73 2.97 5.48 -9.19
C LYS A 73 3.83 4.22 -9.27
N LEU A 74 5.05 4.26 -8.74
CA LEU A 74 5.92 3.08 -8.66
C LEU A 74 5.35 2.04 -7.68
N VAL A 75 4.90 2.50 -6.50
CA VAL A 75 4.22 1.65 -5.50
C VAL A 75 2.98 1.00 -6.10
N PHE A 76 2.15 1.79 -6.79
CA PHE A 76 0.96 1.30 -7.48
C PHE A 76 1.28 0.23 -8.53
N GLN A 77 2.28 0.48 -9.37
CA GLN A 77 2.70 -0.48 -10.39
C GLN A 77 3.20 -1.79 -9.77
N HIS A 78 3.98 -1.72 -8.70
CA HIS A 78 4.44 -2.89 -7.96
C HIS A 78 3.26 -3.68 -7.38
N PHE A 79 2.37 -3.00 -6.66
CA PHE A 79 1.20 -3.61 -6.04
C PHE A 79 0.31 -4.33 -7.08
N VAL A 80 -0.01 -3.66 -8.19
CA VAL A 80 -0.82 -4.26 -9.27
C VAL A 80 -0.14 -5.49 -9.86
N SER A 81 1.17 -5.44 -10.08
CA SER A 81 1.91 -6.55 -10.69
C SER A 81 1.91 -7.81 -9.81
N ASN A 82 1.97 -7.62 -8.48
CA ASN A 82 2.08 -8.73 -7.53
C ASN A 82 0.71 -9.27 -7.07
N HIS A 83 -0.33 -8.43 -7.05
CA HIS A 83 -1.62 -8.80 -6.45
C HIS A 83 -2.77 -8.94 -7.44
N LEU A 84 -2.76 -8.27 -8.60
CA LEU A 84 -3.85 -8.37 -9.59
C LEU A 84 -3.62 -9.46 -10.65
N CYS A 85 -2.37 -9.90 -10.88
CA CYS A 85 -2.09 -11.02 -11.78
C CYS A 85 -2.53 -12.39 -11.22
N ASN A 86 -2.83 -12.48 -9.92
CA ASN A 86 -3.20 -13.74 -9.25
C ASN A 86 -4.72 -13.92 -9.08
N GLU A 87 -5.54 -12.95 -9.53
CA GLU A 87 -7.00 -13.08 -9.58
C GLU A 87 -7.45 -13.44 -11.00
N GLY A 88 -7.21 -14.70 -11.40
CA GLY A 88 -7.71 -15.34 -12.62
C GLY A 88 -8.55 -16.56 -12.31
#